data_AF-A0A4Q6BEI1-F1
#
_entry.id   AF-A0A4Q6BEI1-F1
#
_cell.length_a   1.000
_cell.length_b   1.000
_cell.length_c   1.000
_cell.angle_alpha   90.00
_cell.angle_beta   90.00
_cell.angle_gamma   90.00
#
_symmetry.space_group_name_H-M   'P 1'
#
loop_
_entity.id
_entity.type
_entity.pdbx_description
1 polymer ?
#
loop_
_entity_poly.entity_id
_entity_poly.type
_entity_poly.pdbx_seq_one_letter_code
_entity_poly.pdbx_strand_id
1 'polypeptide(L)'
;VESKVQVQSDAAAKDSAVNRLKNTNADLMIVHFNSPAAAGKASEFSATSATYKDAVLKVDGYIGEIMTALKGRPEYNKAEEWLVIVTGTHGGTDNDYGGSSAGETNVVSFYYNENMKPTELTRNGAFAGVQLKGTNDAVIRAELDGDDGRYNPGRGEQTVQIRIKGTAGAYPHFFSKMQTWPSTAGWSMFTAGSAWAVSVRSTTSGERRIQPGSPNVFDNQWHTITMVFADSAGKRWLRRYTDGVRHDQTDITALYDNGGTIQSPSPLTIGWQADRGMPAATLYPADIMIFNTALTDAEIQDARCLKEVSAHPKSNNLIGYWPGNDGFGSSFRNLAQGQQASFHLEGGFQWQSLPDLPCSLTPQGGNSGVKSLLVKGVDVVATSLYWLRIPANSNWGLEGATWIQEYEIEFVKI
;
A
#
# COMPACT_ATOMS: atom_id res chain seq x y z
N VAL A 1 25.81 -4.57 37.66
CA VAL A 1 24.85 -5.49 38.33
C VAL A 1 23.47 -5.12 37.84
N GLU A 2 22.74 -6.05 37.24
CA GLU A 2 21.36 -5.83 36.82
C GLU A 2 20.48 -5.53 38.05
N SER A 3 19.71 -4.44 38.01
CA SER A 3 18.76 -4.11 39.07
C SER A 3 17.34 -4.14 38.50
N LYS A 4 16.71 -5.32 38.49
CA LYS A 4 15.31 -5.47 38.09
C LYS A 4 14.41 -4.76 39.12
N VAL A 5 13.58 -3.84 38.66
CA VAL A 5 12.60 -3.13 39.49
C VAL A 5 11.20 -3.44 38.97
N GLN A 6 10.39 -4.07 39.80
CA GLN A 6 8.97 -4.24 39.53
C GLN A 6 8.20 -3.12 40.22
N VAL A 7 7.37 -2.42 39.46
CA VAL A 7 6.55 -1.30 39.93
C VAL A 7 5.08 -1.57 39.65
N GLN A 8 4.19 -0.95 40.42
CA GLN A 8 2.74 -1.20 40.35
C GLN A 8 2.01 -0.27 39.38
N SER A 9 2.69 0.73 38.82
CA SER A 9 2.08 1.70 37.91
C SER A 9 3.12 2.37 37.01
N ASP A 10 2.66 2.92 35.89
CA ASP A 10 3.47 3.72 34.97
C ASP A 10 4.06 4.96 35.65
N ALA A 11 3.31 5.59 36.58
CA ALA A 11 3.82 6.70 37.39
C ALA A 11 5.03 6.27 38.25
N ALA A 12 4.92 5.12 38.92
CA ALA A 12 6.02 4.57 39.70
C ALA A 12 7.20 4.13 38.83
N ALA A 13 6.95 3.65 37.59
CA ALA A 13 8.01 3.37 36.62
C ALA A 13 8.80 4.65 36.28
N LYS A 14 8.08 5.72 35.97
CA LYS A 14 8.66 7.05 35.72
C LYS A 14 9.44 7.57 36.91
N ASP A 15 8.86 7.55 38.12
CA ASP A 15 9.53 8.07 39.32
C ASP A 15 10.80 7.28 39.64
N SER A 16 10.78 5.95 39.44
CA SER A 16 11.97 5.11 39.59
C SER A 16 13.05 5.47 38.57
N ALA A 17 12.68 5.65 37.30
CA ALA A 17 13.59 6.04 36.24
C ALA A 17 14.24 7.41 36.51
N VAL A 18 13.43 8.42 36.85
CA VAL A 18 13.90 9.76 37.22
C VAL A 18 14.85 9.71 38.41
N ASN A 19 14.52 8.95 39.45
CA ASN A 19 15.36 8.81 40.64
C ASN A 19 16.71 8.16 40.30
N ARG A 20 16.72 7.14 39.44
CA ARG A 20 17.94 6.46 38.99
C ARG A 20 18.80 7.36 38.10
N LEU A 21 18.20 8.10 37.19
CA LEU A 21 18.92 9.10 36.39
C LEU A 21 19.57 10.18 37.26
N LYS A 22 19.04 10.49 38.44
CA LYS A 22 19.65 11.48 39.35
C LYS A 22 20.75 10.90 40.24
N ASN A 23 20.63 9.62 40.63
CA ASN A 23 21.40 9.07 41.74
C ASN A 23 22.28 7.86 41.37
N THR A 24 22.24 7.39 40.12
CA THR A 24 23.01 6.24 39.67
C THR A 24 23.71 6.51 38.33
N ASN A 25 24.74 5.72 38.04
CA ASN A 25 25.39 5.71 36.73
C ASN A 25 24.97 4.44 35.98
N ALA A 26 23.99 4.56 35.08
CA ALA A 26 23.42 3.42 34.35
C ALA A 26 23.99 3.39 32.93
N ASP A 27 24.53 2.25 32.50
CA ASP A 27 24.96 2.04 31.11
C ASP A 27 23.77 1.79 30.17
N LEU A 28 22.71 1.16 30.69
CA LEU A 28 21.46 0.87 30.00
C LEU A 28 20.29 1.02 30.97
N MET A 29 19.23 1.68 30.53
CA MET A 29 17.97 1.78 31.25
C MET A 29 16.81 1.42 30.33
N ILE A 30 16.00 0.45 30.75
CA ILE A 30 14.77 0.07 30.05
C ILE A 30 13.61 0.43 30.96
N VAL A 31 12.69 1.25 30.45
CA VAL A 31 11.45 1.63 31.14
C VAL A 31 10.29 1.12 30.31
N HIS A 32 9.38 0.38 30.94
CA HIS A 32 8.21 -0.18 30.28
C HIS A 32 6.95 0.40 30.89
N PHE A 33 6.03 0.86 30.03
CA PHE A 33 4.74 1.42 30.39
C PHE A 33 3.63 0.52 29.84
N ASN A 34 2.61 0.24 30.64
CA ASN A 34 1.56 -0.72 30.30
C ASN A 34 0.18 -0.07 30.07
N SER A 35 -0.02 1.18 30.50
CA SER A 35 -1.34 1.81 30.42
C SER A 35 -1.90 1.94 28.98
N PRO A 36 -1.11 2.17 27.92
CA PRO A 36 -1.66 2.19 26.56
C PRO A 36 -2.21 0.83 26.12
N ALA A 37 -1.51 -0.26 26.42
CA ALA A 37 -1.96 -1.62 26.10
C ALA A 37 -3.24 -1.98 26.87
N ALA A 38 -3.29 -1.64 28.17
CA ALA A 38 -4.48 -1.84 28.99
C ALA A 38 -5.68 -1.02 28.48
N ALA A 39 -5.47 0.24 28.09
CA ALA A 39 -6.50 1.12 27.57
C ALA A 39 -7.02 0.65 26.20
N GLY A 40 -6.14 0.20 25.30
CA GLY A 40 -6.51 -0.35 24.00
C GLY A 40 -7.33 -1.63 24.15
N LYS A 41 -6.92 -2.54 25.04
CA LYS A 41 -7.68 -3.76 25.36
C LYS A 41 -9.06 -3.45 25.96
N ALA A 42 -9.17 -2.42 26.78
CA ALA A 42 -10.43 -2.02 27.42
C ALA A 42 -11.37 -1.24 26.49
N SER A 43 -10.84 -0.64 25.42
CA SER A 43 -11.60 0.19 24.48
C SER A 43 -11.28 -0.18 23.04
N GLU A 44 -10.32 0.50 22.41
CA GLU A 44 -9.87 0.26 21.05
C GLU A 44 -8.44 0.81 20.89
N PHE A 45 -7.59 0.12 20.13
CA PHE A 45 -6.25 0.56 19.70
C PHE A 45 -6.32 1.61 18.60
N SER A 46 -7.01 2.73 18.87
CA SER A 46 -7.22 3.81 17.91
C SER A 46 -7.06 5.19 18.54
N ALA A 47 -6.46 6.12 17.79
CA ALA A 47 -6.32 7.52 18.20
C ALA A 47 -7.67 8.26 18.29
N THR A 48 -8.75 7.68 17.75
CA THR A 48 -10.13 8.19 17.91
C THR A 48 -10.75 7.79 19.25
N SER A 49 -10.25 6.73 19.91
CA SER A 49 -10.65 6.37 21.26
C SER A 49 -10.05 7.36 22.25
N ALA A 50 -10.92 8.10 22.96
CA ALA A 50 -10.49 9.04 23.99
C ALA A 50 -9.69 8.33 25.09
N THR A 51 -10.13 7.15 25.53
CA THR A 51 -9.46 6.35 26.57
C THR A 51 -8.05 5.93 26.16
N TYR A 52 -7.86 5.47 24.93
CA TYR A 52 -6.55 5.08 24.42
C TYR A 52 -5.65 6.31 24.22
N LYS A 53 -6.17 7.36 23.60
CA LYS A 53 -5.46 8.62 23.37
C LYS A 53 -4.96 9.23 24.67
N ASP A 54 -5.80 9.30 25.70
CA ASP A 54 -5.45 9.86 27.01
C ASP A 54 -4.34 9.04 27.70
N ALA A 55 -4.37 7.71 27.58
CA ALA A 55 -3.31 6.85 28.09
C ALA A 55 -1.97 7.09 27.39
N VAL A 56 -1.98 7.22 26.05
CA VAL A 56 -0.79 7.55 25.26
C VAL A 56 -0.23 8.92 25.64
N LEU A 57 -1.08 9.96 25.72
CA LEU A 57 -0.66 11.31 26.11
C LEU A 57 -0.10 11.36 27.54
N LYS A 58 -0.64 10.54 28.44
CA LYS A 58 -0.11 10.43 29.81
C LYS A 58 1.29 9.80 29.84
N VAL A 59 1.53 8.76 29.04
CA VAL A 59 2.86 8.17 28.88
C VAL A 59 3.83 9.15 28.21
N ASP A 60 3.39 9.92 27.21
CA ASP A 60 4.19 10.99 26.61
C ASP A 60 4.66 12.02 27.64
N GLY A 61 3.77 12.45 28.55
CA GLY A 61 4.14 13.30 29.70
C GLY A 61 5.21 12.67 30.59
N TYR A 62 5.11 11.36 30.88
CA TYR A 62 6.12 10.64 31.65
C TYR A 62 7.48 10.57 30.93
N ILE A 63 7.49 10.37 29.62
CA ILE A 63 8.70 10.43 28.81
C ILE A 63 9.31 11.83 28.89
N GLY A 64 8.50 12.89 28.82
CA GLY A 64 8.97 14.27 28.99
C GLY A 64 9.66 14.53 30.35
N GLU A 65 9.11 13.99 31.44
CA GLU A 65 9.75 14.09 32.77
C GLU A 65 11.07 13.31 32.83
N ILE A 66 11.14 12.11 32.23
CA ILE A 66 12.37 11.31 32.15
C ILE A 66 13.43 12.04 31.32
N MET A 67 13.06 12.59 30.16
CA MET A 67 13.96 13.38 29.32
C MET A 67 14.48 14.61 30.05
N THR A 68 13.63 15.29 30.84
CA THR A 68 14.05 16.41 31.69
C THR A 68 15.10 15.97 32.72
N ALA A 69 14.89 14.83 33.39
CA ALA A 69 15.85 14.29 34.35
C ALA A 69 17.17 13.86 33.69
N LEU A 70 17.09 13.23 32.51
CA LEU A 70 18.24 12.81 31.71
C LEU A 70 19.11 14.00 31.31
N LYS A 71 18.49 15.05 30.74
CA LYS A 71 19.18 16.28 30.33
C LYS A 71 19.77 17.07 31.49
N GLY A 72 19.24 16.89 32.69
CA GLY A 72 19.75 17.50 33.92
C GLY A 72 21.02 16.84 34.48
N ARG A 73 21.48 15.70 33.91
CA ARG A 73 22.70 15.02 34.38
C ARG A 73 23.95 15.85 34.06
N PRO A 74 24.94 15.94 34.98
CA PRO A 74 26.12 16.78 34.79
C PRO A 74 26.92 16.48 33.51
N GLU A 75 26.97 15.21 33.12
CA GLU A 75 27.76 14.71 31.99
C GLU A 75 26.94 14.46 30.72
N TYR A 76 25.64 14.79 30.71
CA TYR A 76 24.79 14.65 29.53
C TYR A 76 25.37 15.43 28.33
N ASN A 77 25.55 14.73 27.21
CA ASN A 77 26.20 15.20 25.97
C ASN A 77 27.66 15.67 26.13
N LYS A 78 28.27 15.40 27.28
CA LYS A 78 29.69 15.59 27.55
C LYS A 78 30.38 14.24 27.51
N ALA A 79 30.58 13.61 28.67
CA ALA A 79 31.11 12.25 28.80
C ALA A 79 30.01 11.18 28.65
N GLU A 80 28.73 11.54 28.81
CA GLU A 80 27.61 10.61 28.62
C GLU A 80 26.92 10.84 27.27
N GLU A 81 26.98 9.84 26.41
CA GLU A 81 26.37 9.84 25.08
C GLU A 81 25.15 8.93 25.08
N TRP A 82 23.96 9.53 25.22
CA TRP A 82 22.70 8.80 25.32
C TRP A 82 22.04 8.64 23.96
N LEU A 83 21.63 7.41 23.63
CA LEU A 83 20.61 7.14 22.62
C LEU A 83 19.31 6.79 23.33
N VAL A 84 18.28 7.60 23.10
CA VAL A 84 16.94 7.36 23.64
C VAL A 84 16.10 6.71 22.55
N ILE A 85 15.60 5.50 22.81
CA ILE A 85 14.71 4.78 21.91
C ILE A 85 13.33 4.70 22.56
N VAL A 86 12.31 5.19 21.88
CA VAL A 86 10.89 5.05 22.29
C VAL A 86 10.17 4.25 21.23
N THR A 87 9.64 3.09 21.58
CA THR A 87 8.96 2.22 20.63
C THR A 87 7.78 1.50 21.27
N GLY A 88 6.78 1.16 20.45
CA GLY A 88 5.71 0.26 20.87
C GLY A 88 6.19 -1.19 20.91
N THR A 89 5.74 -1.97 21.89
CA THR A 89 6.01 -3.42 21.93
C THR A 89 5.12 -4.20 20.97
N HIS A 90 3.95 -3.66 20.66
CA HIS A 90 3.00 -4.15 19.67
C HIS A 90 2.07 -3.00 19.25
N GLY A 91 1.39 -3.16 18.12
CA GLY A 91 0.19 -2.43 17.77
C GLY A 91 -1.07 -3.19 18.20
N GLY A 92 -2.22 -2.87 17.63
CA GLY A 92 -3.46 -3.56 17.92
C GLY A 92 -4.49 -3.35 16.82
N THR A 93 -5.48 -4.23 16.77
CA THR A 93 -6.66 -4.09 15.92
C THR A 93 -7.89 -4.21 16.81
N ASP A 94 -8.85 -3.30 16.63
CA ASP A 94 -10.00 -3.15 17.52
C ASP A 94 -9.54 -3.11 18.99
N ASN A 95 -9.97 -4.07 19.82
CA ASN A 95 -9.59 -4.21 21.22
C ASN A 95 -8.70 -5.43 21.48
N ASP A 96 -7.93 -5.89 20.49
CA ASP A 96 -7.03 -7.04 20.61
C ASP A 96 -5.65 -6.79 19.99
N TYR A 97 -4.70 -7.65 20.35
CA TYR A 97 -3.33 -7.64 19.84
C TYR A 97 -2.68 -9.03 19.93
N GLY A 98 -1.59 -9.22 19.18
CA GLY A 98 -0.78 -10.44 19.19
C GLY A 98 -0.83 -11.25 17.89
N GLY A 99 -1.65 -10.82 16.92
CA GLY A 99 -1.65 -11.32 15.56
C GLY A 99 -0.55 -10.71 14.70
N SER A 100 -0.54 -11.12 13.43
CA SER A 100 0.43 -10.71 12.41
C SER A 100 -0.11 -9.65 11.45
N SER A 101 -1.20 -8.97 11.81
CA SER A 101 -1.77 -7.93 10.97
C SER A 101 -0.89 -6.68 10.97
N ALA A 102 -1.00 -5.85 9.93
CA ALA A 102 -0.26 -4.60 9.86
C ALA A 102 -0.56 -3.66 11.04
N GLY A 103 -1.82 -3.62 11.51
CA GLY A 103 -2.21 -2.84 12.69
C GLY A 103 -1.54 -3.32 13.98
N GLU A 104 -1.19 -4.60 14.07
CA GLU A 104 -0.56 -5.22 15.22
C GLU A 104 0.98 -5.21 15.17
N THR A 105 1.58 -5.18 13.98
CA THR A 105 3.04 -5.21 13.83
C THR A 105 3.67 -3.84 13.53
N ASN A 106 2.90 -2.87 13.01
CA ASN A 106 3.43 -1.54 12.71
C ASN A 106 3.40 -0.66 13.95
N VAL A 107 4.53 -0.61 14.65
CA VAL A 107 4.72 0.23 15.83
C VAL A 107 5.49 1.49 15.51
N VAL A 108 5.12 2.59 16.18
CA VAL A 108 5.92 3.81 16.14
C VAL A 108 7.27 3.56 16.82
N SER A 109 8.34 4.11 16.25
CA SER A 109 9.68 4.04 16.82
C SER A 109 10.39 5.37 16.64
N PHE A 110 10.87 5.94 17.73
CA PHE A 110 11.69 7.14 17.79
C PHE A 110 13.08 6.77 18.27
N TYR A 111 14.10 7.30 17.60
CA TYR A 111 15.51 7.21 18.00
C TYR A 111 16.02 8.63 18.15
N TYR A 112 16.54 8.96 19.32
CA TYR A 112 16.90 10.33 19.68
C TYR A 112 18.29 10.41 20.27
N ASN A 113 19.10 11.28 19.69
CA ASN A 113 20.35 11.80 20.22
C ASN A 113 20.48 13.26 19.73
N GLU A 114 20.99 14.17 20.56
CA GLU A 114 21.05 15.60 20.21
C GLU A 114 21.97 15.92 19.03
N ASN A 115 22.92 15.04 18.72
CA ASN A 115 23.86 15.24 17.63
C ASN A 115 23.34 14.69 16.28
N MET A 116 22.26 13.90 16.29
CA MET A 116 21.63 13.44 15.05
C MET A 116 21.10 14.62 14.25
N LYS A 117 21.47 14.70 12.97
CA LYS A 117 21.08 15.79 12.09
C LYS A 117 19.69 15.55 11.51
N PRO A 118 18.84 16.59 11.40
CA PRO A 118 17.55 16.46 10.74
C PRO A 118 17.74 15.99 9.30
N THR A 119 17.26 14.77 9.03
CA THR A 119 17.23 14.17 7.69
C THR A 119 15.89 13.48 7.51
N GLU A 120 15.20 13.77 6.41
CA GLU A 120 14.03 13.00 6.03
C GLU A 120 14.47 11.63 5.52
N LEU A 121 13.88 10.57 6.08
CA LEU A 121 14.07 9.21 5.60
C LEU A 121 12.82 8.81 4.83
N THR A 122 13.01 8.34 3.59
CA THR A 122 11.90 7.93 2.73
C THR A 122 11.97 6.43 2.42
N ARG A 123 10.92 5.89 1.82
CA ARG A 123 10.95 4.54 1.23
C ARG A 123 11.40 4.68 -0.24
N ASN A 124 12.70 4.84 -0.49
CA ASN A 124 13.23 5.17 -1.82
C ASN A 124 13.01 4.04 -2.83
N GLY A 125 12.69 4.41 -4.07
CA GLY A 125 12.83 3.56 -5.25
C GLY A 125 11.75 2.49 -5.45
N ALA A 126 11.01 2.12 -4.41
CA ALA A 126 10.11 0.97 -4.48
C ALA A 126 8.64 1.36 -4.77
N PHE A 127 8.02 0.57 -5.63
CA PHE A 127 6.55 0.53 -5.73
C PHE A 127 6.02 -0.32 -4.58
N ALA A 128 5.20 0.26 -3.69
CA ALA A 128 4.52 -0.49 -2.65
C ALA A 128 3.20 -1.04 -3.21
N GLY A 129 3.22 -2.27 -3.72
CA GLY A 129 2.07 -2.91 -4.35
C GLY A 129 1.42 -3.99 -3.51
N VAL A 130 0.19 -4.37 -3.87
CA VAL A 130 -0.48 -5.56 -3.32
C VAL A 130 -0.62 -6.61 -4.42
N GLN A 131 -0.19 -7.84 -4.14
CA GLN A 131 -0.38 -8.96 -5.08
C GLN A 131 -1.81 -9.49 -4.94
N LEU A 132 -2.62 -9.27 -5.96
CA LEU A 132 -3.95 -9.85 -6.07
C LEU A 132 -3.82 -11.29 -6.55
N LYS A 133 -4.49 -12.23 -5.88
CA LYS A 133 -4.41 -13.68 -6.12
C LYS A 133 -5.48 -14.44 -5.35
N GLY A 134 -5.56 -15.75 -5.60
CA GLY A 134 -6.38 -16.66 -4.82
C GLY A 134 -7.88 -16.56 -5.11
N THR A 135 -8.62 -17.54 -4.61
CA THR A 135 -10.06 -17.71 -4.85
C THR A 135 -10.76 -18.01 -3.53
N ASN A 136 -12.06 -17.78 -3.43
CA ASN A 136 -12.86 -18.08 -2.23
C ASN A 136 -12.22 -17.45 -0.96
N ASP A 137 -12.12 -18.20 0.14
CA ASP A 137 -11.60 -17.71 1.42
C ASP A 137 -10.13 -17.21 1.36
N ALA A 138 -9.37 -17.62 0.35
CA ALA A 138 -7.99 -17.21 0.14
C ALA A 138 -7.85 -16.03 -0.87
N VAL A 139 -8.97 -15.42 -1.27
CA VAL A 139 -8.94 -14.32 -2.24
C VAL A 139 -8.24 -13.10 -1.65
N ILE A 140 -7.41 -12.48 -2.47
CA ILE A 140 -6.90 -11.13 -2.31
C ILE A 140 -7.32 -10.35 -3.55
N ARG A 141 -8.24 -9.40 -3.38
CA ARG A 141 -8.85 -8.62 -4.45
C ARG A 141 -9.06 -7.18 -4.03
N ALA A 142 -9.34 -6.32 -5.00
CA ALA A 142 -9.71 -4.93 -4.78
C ALA A 142 -11.13 -4.70 -5.34
N GLU A 143 -12.09 -4.33 -4.49
CA GLU A 143 -13.47 -4.07 -4.88
C GLU A 143 -13.82 -2.62 -4.60
N LEU A 144 -14.56 -1.97 -5.50
CA LEU A 144 -14.86 -0.55 -5.35
C LEU A 144 -16.04 -0.33 -4.40
N ASP A 145 -15.77 0.35 -3.29
CA ASP A 145 -16.81 0.77 -2.35
C ASP A 145 -17.65 1.91 -2.95
N GLY A 146 -18.97 1.77 -2.89
CA GLY A 146 -19.88 2.81 -3.36
C GLY A 146 -19.83 3.05 -4.87
N ASP A 147 -19.61 2.01 -5.67
CA ASP A 147 -19.72 2.08 -7.12
C ASP A 147 -21.11 2.59 -7.56
N ASP A 148 -21.13 3.77 -8.17
CA ASP A 148 -22.35 4.45 -8.61
C ASP A 148 -22.72 4.18 -10.09
N GLY A 149 -22.03 3.21 -10.70
CA GLY A 149 -22.30 2.75 -12.06
C GLY A 149 -21.57 3.53 -13.17
N ARG A 150 -20.80 4.58 -12.85
CA ARG A 150 -20.07 5.38 -13.86
C ARG A 150 -19.03 4.61 -14.68
N TYR A 151 -18.56 3.47 -14.17
CA TYR A 151 -17.62 2.58 -14.84
C TYR A 151 -18.32 1.56 -15.76
N ASN A 152 -19.63 1.71 -15.95
CA ASN A 152 -20.35 1.08 -17.05
C ASN A 152 -20.30 2.01 -18.27
N PRO A 153 -19.77 1.57 -19.43
CA PRO A 153 -19.80 2.39 -20.64
C PRO A 153 -21.25 2.62 -21.10
N GLY A 154 -22.17 1.70 -20.77
CA GLY A 154 -23.56 1.78 -21.23
C GLY A 154 -23.58 1.88 -22.74
N ARG A 155 -24.19 2.97 -23.25
CA ARG A 155 -24.19 3.37 -24.67
C ARG A 155 -23.19 4.49 -25.00
N GLY A 156 -22.38 4.93 -24.05
CA GLY A 156 -21.35 5.94 -24.27
C GLY A 156 -20.00 5.36 -24.70
N GLU A 157 -19.06 6.26 -24.92
CA GLU A 157 -17.65 5.94 -25.05
C GLU A 157 -16.98 5.89 -23.67
N GLN A 158 -15.94 5.07 -23.54
CA GLN A 158 -15.19 4.93 -22.28
C GLN A 158 -13.83 4.30 -22.57
N THR A 159 -12.81 4.72 -21.83
CA THR A 159 -11.48 4.10 -21.87
C THR A 159 -11.13 3.56 -20.50
N VAL A 160 -10.71 2.30 -20.44
CA VAL A 160 -10.25 1.61 -19.23
C VAL A 160 -8.79 1.24 -19.44
N GLN A 161 -7.90 1.81 -18.63
CA GLN A 161 -6.47 1.58 -18.66
C GLN A 161 -6.00 1.09 -17.29
N ILE A 162 -5.10 0.11 -17.29
CA ILE A 162 -4.47 -0.40 -16.08
C ILE A 162 -3.05 -0.84 -16.42
N ARG A 163 -2.13 -0.68 -15.46
CA ARG A 163 -0.83 -1.34 -15.52
C ARG A 163 -0.84 -2.60 -14.69
N ILE A 164 -0.25 -3.64 -15.24
CA ILE A 164 -0.16 -4.94 -14.58
C ILE A 164 1.26 -5.46 -14.62
N LYS A 165 1.63 -6.19 -13.56
CA LYS A 165 2.78 -7.09 -13.50
C LYS A 165 2.29 -8.40 -12.93
N GLY A 166 2.36 -9.49 -13.69
CA GLY A 166 1.79 -10.75 -13.25
C GLY A 166 2.28 -11.95 -14.05
N THR A 167 1.74 -13.11 -13.71
CA THR A 167 2.10 -14.40 -14.33
C THR A 167 0.94 -14.96 -15.14
N ALA A 168 1.27 -15.80 -16.12
CA ALA A 168 0.30 -16.39 -17.03
C ALA A 168 -0.87 -17.06 -16.29
N GLY A 169 -2.05 -16.98 -16.90
CA GLY A 169 -3.27 -17.58 -16.38
C GLY A 169 -4.13 -18.16 -17.50
N ALA A 170 -5.00 -19.08 -17.16
CA ALA A 170 -5.91 -19.73 -18.11
C ALA A 170 -7.35 -19.29 -17.82
N TYR A 171 -7.80 -18.21 -18.49
CA TYR A 171 -9.14 -17.64 -18.41
C TYR A 171 -9.59 -16.88 -17.14
N PRO A 172 -8.79 -16.66 -16.05
CA PRO A 172 -9.26 -15.81 -14.97
C PRO A 172 -9.47 -14.39 -15.46
N HIS A 173 -10.66 -13.84 -15.22
CA HIS A 173 -10.81 -12.39 -15.27
C HIS A 173 -10.09 -11.72 -14.10
N PHE A 174 -9.73 -10.46 -14.27
CA PHE A 174 -8.94 -9.76 -13.26
C PHE A 174 -9.22 -8.27 -13.18
N PHE A 175 -9.94 -7.67 -14.12
CA PHE A 175 -10.44 -6.31 -13.99
C PHE A 175 -11.80 -6.23 -14.68
N SER A 176 -12.87 -6.02 -13.92
CA SER A 176 -14.19 -6.29 -14.44
C SER A 176 -15.31 -5.51 -13.76
N LYS A 177 -16.38 -5.31 -14.54
CA LYS A 177 -17.72 -5.03 -14.07
C LYS A 177 -18.63 -6.26 -14.12
N MET A 178 -18.12 -7.48 -14.28
CA MET A 178 -18.93 -8.70 -14.34
C MET A 178 -18.70 -9.56 -13.09
N GLN A 179 -19.73 -9.75 -12.25
CA GLN A 179 -19.66 -10.68 -11.11
C GLN A 179 -19.26 -12.10 -11.51
N THR A 180 -19.77 -12.57 -12.64
CA THR A 180 -19.44 -13.89 -13.20
C THR A 180 -19.22 -13.77 -14.70
N TRP A 181 -18.03 -14.11 -15.16
CA TRP A 181 -17.71 -14.14 -16.60
C TRP A 181 -18.06 -15.51 -17.21
N PRO A 182 -18.63 -15.58 -18.44
CA PRO A 182 -19.11 -14.49 -19.30
C PRO A 182 -20.65 -14.29 -19.19
N SER A 183 -21.26 -14.58 -18.04
CA SER A 183 -22.72 -14.58 -17.91
C SER A 183 -23.32 -13.24 -17.49
N THR A 184 -22.59 -12.45 -16.71
CA THR A 184 -23.04 -11.13 -16.27
C THR A 184 -22.83 -10.10 -17.39
N ALA A 185 -23.83 -9.26 -17.67
CA ALA A 185 -23.66 -8.13 -18.60
C ALA A 185 -22.59 -7.17 -18.07
N GLY A 186 -21.88 -6.47 -18.94
CA GLY A 186 -20.76 -5.60 -18.57
C GLY A 186 -19.50 -5.88 -19.39
N TRP A 187 -18.35 -5.59 -18.80
CA TRP A 187 -17.04 -5.79 -19.43
C TRP A 187 -16.05 -6.45 -18.47
N SER A 188 -15.07 -7.14 -19.04
CA SER A 188 -14.06 -7.89 -18.29
C SER A 188 -12.75 -7.98 -19.06
N MET A 189 -11.63 -7.78 -18.37
CA MET A 189 -10.30 -8.17 -18.84
C MET A 189 -9.92 -9.50 -18.20
N PHE A 190 -9.37 -10.42 -19.00
CA PHE A 190 -9.00 -11.76 -18.55
C PHE A 190 -7.70 -12.25 -19.16
N THR A 191 -7.07 -13.21 -18.49
CA THR A 191 -5.80 -13.80 -18.95
C THR A 191 -6.06 -14.90 -19.99
N ALA A 192 -5.22 -14.97 -21.01
CA ALA A 192 -5.28 -15.98 -22.06
C ALA A 192 -3.87 -16.54 -22.29
N GLY A 193 -3.44 -17.43 -21.39
CA GLY A 193 -2.04 -17.84 -21.28
C GLY A 193 -1.20 -16.67 -20.80
N SER A 194 -0.11 -16.37 -21.52
CA SER A 194 0.73 -15.20 -21.25
C SER A 194 0.20 -13.90 -21.87
N ALA A 195 -0.83 -13.98 -22.73
CA ALA A 195 -1.51 -12.83 -23.30
C ALA A 195 -2.72 -12.42 -22.45
N TRP A 196 -3.36 -11.33 -22.85
CA TRP A 196 -4.58 -10.82 -22.21
C TRP A 196 -5.67 -10.57 -23.24
N ALA A 197 -6.91 -10.65 -22.79
CA ALA A 197 -8.10 -10.59 -23.61
C ALA A 197 -9.17 -9.73 -22.95
N VAL A 198 -10.14 -9.29 -23.77
CA VAL A 198 -11.30 -8.51 -23.31
C VAL A 198 -12.58 -9.22 -23.71
N SER A 199 -13.56 -9.17 -22.81
CA SER A 199 -14.90 -9.70 -23.02
C SER A 199 -15.92 -8.62 -22.66
N VAL A 200 -16.96 -8.52 -23.47
CA VAL A 200 -18.09 -7.61 -23.26
C VAL A 200 -19.39 -8.35 -23.50
N ARG A 201 -20.40 -8.06 -22.69
CA ARG A 201 -21.73 -8.66 -22.80
C ARG A 201 -22.79 -7.59 -22.61
N SER A 202 -23.81 -7.64 -23.46
CA SER A 202 -24.97 -6.76 -23.36
C SER A 202 -26.02 -7.31 -22.41
N THR A 203 -26.89 -6.45 -21.90
CA THR A 203 -28.11 -6.84 -21.19
C THR A 203 -29.09 -7.64 -22.04
N THR A 204 -29.04 -7.51 -23.37
CA THR A 204 -30.00 -8.15 -24.30
C THR A 204 -29.36 -9.15 -25.25
N SER A 205 -28.03 -9.20 -25.32
CA SER A 205 -27.27 -9.99 -26.29
C SER A 205 -26.11 -10.72 -25.64
N GLY A 206 -25.65 -11.79 -26.29
CA GLY A 206 -24.54 -12.62 -25.82
C GLY A 206 -23.18 -11.90 -25.78
N GLU A 207 -22.15 -12.67 -25.43
CA GLU A 207 -20.77 -12.19 -25.34
C GLU A 207 -20.18 -11.80 -26.71
N ARG A 208 -19.34 -10.76 -26.74
CA ARG A 208 -18.30 -10.54 -27.74
C ARG A 208 -16.95 -10.43 -27.04
N ARG A 209 -15.90 -10.97 -27.66
CA ARG A 209 -14.54 -10.96 -27.08
C ARG A 209 -13.48 -10.65 -28.12
N ILE A 210 -12.37 -10.09 -27.66
CA ILE A 210 -11.08 -10.06 -28.38
C ILE A 210 -10.14 -10.94 -27.55
N GLN A 211 -9.78 -12.11 -28.07
CA GLN A 211 -8.94 -13.10 -27.39
C GLN A 211 -7.76 -13.54 -28.28
N PRO A 212 -6.73 -12.70 -28.43
CA PRO A 212 -5.57 -13.02 -29.23
C PRO A 212 -4.55 -13.81 -28.40
N GLY A 213 -3.62 -14.50 -29.07
CA GLY A 213 -2.49 -15.17 -28.42
C GLY A 213 -1.29 -14.25 -28.13
N SER A 214 -1.38 -12.95 -28.44
CA SER A 214 -0.26 -12.00 -28.36
C SER A 214 -0.74 -10.53 -28.27
N PRO A 215 0.10 -9.59 -27.80
CA PRO A 215 1.41 -9.82 -27.17
C PRO A 215 1.27 -10.45 -25.79
N ASN A 216 2.36 -11.06 -25.33
CA ASN A 216 2.47 -11.56 -23.97
C ASN A 216 2.72 -10.38 -23.02
N VAL A 217 1.95 -10.31 -21.94
CA VAL A 217 2.04 -9.26 -20.89
C VAL A 217 2.15 -9.84 -19.49
N PHE A 218 1.95 -11.15 -19.35
CA PHE A 218 2.06 -11.88 -18.09
C PHE A 218 3.41 -12.60 -17.99
N ASP A 219 4.48 -11.84 -18.18
CA ASP A 219 5.89 -12.24 -18.15
C ASP A 219 6.63 -11.71 -16.90
N ASN A 220 5.86 -11.27 -15.90
CA ASN A 220 6.33 -10.64 -14.68
C ASN A 220 7.08 -9.32 -14.90
N GLN A 221 6.85 -8.60 -16.00
CA GLN A 221 7.24 -7.21 -16.21
C GLN A 221 6.02 -6.28 -16.15
N TRP A 222 6.27 -4.97 -16.02
CA TRP A 222 5.20 -3.96 -16.07
C TRP A 222 4.75 -3.70 -17.50
N HIS A 223 3.47 -3.96 -17.76
CA HIS A 223 2.81 -3.63 -19.02
C HIS A 223 1.63 -2.70 -18.81
N THR A 224 1.37 -1.81 -19.77
CA THR A 224 0.15 -1.01 -19.83
C THR A 224 -0.84 -1.69 -20.75
N ILE A 225 -2.05 -1.97 -20.27
CA ILE A 225 -3.12 -2.52 -21.09
C ILE A 225 -4.32 -1.58 -21.09
N THR A 226 -4.90 -1.36 -22.27
CA THR A 226 -5.98 -0.39 -22.44
C THR A 226 -7.09 -0.97 -23.32
N MET A 227 -8.32 -0.84 -22.85
CA MET A 227 -9.55 -1.17 -23.55
C MET A 227 -10.33 0.12 -23.84
N VAL A 228 -10.78 0.30 -25.08
CA VAL A 228 -11.54 1.49 -25.50
C VAL A 228 -12.86 1.09 -26.14
N PHE A 229 -13.95 1.70 -25.66
CA PHE A 229 -15.26 1.76 -26.31
C PHE A 229 -15.32 3.06 -27.10
N ALA A 230 -15.40 2.98 -28.43
CA ALA A 230 -15.38 4.14 -29.32
C ALA A 230 -16.46 4.07 -30.41
N ASP A 231 -17.08 5.20 -30.70
CA ASP A 231 -18.03 5.33 -31.80
C ASP A 231 -17.30 5.96 -32.99
N SER A 232 -17.26 5.27 -34.14
CA SER A 232 -16.65 5.83 -35.35
C SER A 232 -17.22 5.19 -36.62
N ALA A 233 -17.42 6.01 -37.65
CA ALA A 233 -17.96 5.57 -38.95
C ALA A 233 -19.29 4.79 -38.84
N GLY A 234 -20.19 5.24 -37.96
CA GLY A 234 -21.51 4.62 -37.75
C GLY A 234 -21.47 3.27 -37.02
N LYS A 235 -20.32 2.89 -36.47
CA LYS A 235 -20.10 1.64 -35.74
C LYS A 235 -19.60 1.92 -34.33
N ARG A 236 -19.83 0.94 -33.46
CA ARG A 236 -19.31 0.89 -32.10
C ARG A 236 -18.17 -0.11 -32.04
N TRP A 237 -17.00 0.33 -31.63
CA TRP A 237 -15.78 -0.46 -31.62
C TRP A 237 -15.34 -0.74 -30.20
N LEU A 238 -14.96 -2.00 -29.96
CA LEU A 238 -14.12 -2.38 -28.84
C LEU A 238 -12.69 -2.47 -29.37
N ARG A 239 -11.75 -1.75 -28.78
CA ARG A 239 -10.34 -1.71 -29.19
C ARG A 239 -9.44 -2.13 -28.04
N ARG A 240 -8.35 -2.83 -28.38
CA ARG A 240 -7.37 -3.37 -27.44
C ARG A 240 -5.98 -2.82 -27.73
N TYR A 241 -5.31 -2.28 -26.72
CA TYR A 241 -3.97 -1.70 -26.82
C TYR A 241 -3.05 -2.31 -25.77
N THR A 242 -1.84 -2.64 -26.16
CA THR A 242 -0.77 -3.02 -25.23
C THR A 242 0.37 -2.06 -25.40
N ASP A 243 0.87 -1.53 -24.29
CA ASP A 243 2.08 -0.70 -24.23
C ASP A 243 2.04 0.53 -25.15
N GLY A 244 0.85 1.11 -25.30
CA GLY A 244 0.62 2.29 -26.14
C GLY A 244 0.20 1.98 -27.57
N VAL A 245 0.23 0.71 -28.00
CA VAL A 245 0.02 0.30 -29.39
C VAL A 245 -1.29 -0.46 -29.55
N ARG A 246 -2.10 -0.08 -30.56
CA ARG A 246 -3.33 -0.80 -30.91
C ARG A 246 -3.00 -2.13 -31.59
N HIS A 247 -3.57 -3.22 -31.09
CA HIS A 247 -3.40 -4.54 -31.70
C HIS A 247 -4.67 -5.02 -32.41
N ASP A 248 -5.83 -4.82 -31.79
CA ASP A 248 -7.07 -5.43 -32.25
C ASP A 248 -8.25 -4.48 -32.11
N GLN A 249 -9.27 -4.72 -32.93
CA GLN A 249 -10.60 -4.16 -32.72
C GLN A 249 -11.69 -5.11 -33.19
N THR A 250 -12.86 -5.04 -32.57
CA THR A 250 -14.06 -5.73 -33.06
C THR A 250 -15.26 -4.79 -33.04
N ASP A 251 -16.13 -4.97 -34.03
CA ASP A 251 -17.42 -4.28 -34.09
C ASP A 251 -18.34 -4.90 -33.04
N ILE A 252 -18.86 -4.05 -32.15
CA ILE A 252 -19.80 -4.40 -31.09
C ILE A 252 -21.17 -3.75 -31.28
N THR A 253 -21.46 -3.18 -32.45
CA THR A 253 -22.71 -2.46 -32.73
C THR A 253 -23.95 -3.32 -32.42
N ALA A 254 -23.93 -4.60 -32.81
CA ALA A 254 -25.04 -5.52 -32.57
C ALA A 254 -25.33 -5.80 -31.08
N LEU A 255 -24.42 -5.47 -30.15
CA LEU A 255 -24.69 -5.57 -28.71
C LEU A 255 -25.70 -4.53 -28.22
N TYR A 256 -25.99 -3.52 -29.03
CA TYR A 256 -26.89 -2.42 -28.69
C TYR A 256 -28.27 -2.54 -29.33
N ASP A 257 -28.48 -3.58 -30.13
CA ASP A 257 -29.77 -3.88 -30.73
C ASP A 257 -30.81 -4.19 -29.64
N ASN A 258 -32.08 -3.93 -29.95
CA ASN A 258 -33.22 -4.18 -29.07
C ASN A 258 -33.08 -3.54 -27.67
N GLY A 259 -32.49 -2.34 -27.60
CA GLY A 259 -32.31 -1.64 -26.32
C GLY A 259 -31.11 -2.12 -25.50
N GLY A 260 -30.25 -2.98 -26.06
CA GLY A 260 -29.05 -3.49 -25.40
C GLY A 260 -28.11 -2.39 -24.90
N THR A 261 -27.44 -2.69 -23.79
CA THR A 261 -26.47 -1.80 -23.15
C THR A 261 -25.40 -2.61 -22.44
N ILE A 262 -24.19 -2.08 -22.34
CA ILE A 262 -23.08 -2.70 -21.59
C ILE A 262 -23.09 -2.09 -20.19
N GLN A 263 -23.94 -2.64 -19.34
CA GLN A 263 -24.10 -2.23 -17.94
C GLN A 263 -24.19 -3.44 -17.03
N SER A 264 -23.65 -3.26 -15.83
CA SER A 264 -23.69 -4.26 -14.77
C SER A 264 -24.05 -3.62 -13.43
N PRO A 265 -24.84 -4.33 -12.60
CA PRO A 265 -25.02 -3.97 -11.20
C PRO A 265 -23.83 -4.38 -10.32
N SER A 266 -22.91 -5.21 -10.82
CA SER A 266 -21.74 -5.65 -10.05
C SER A 266 -20.77 -4.49 -9.79
N PRO A 267 -20.09 -4.42 -8.64
CA PRO A 267 -19.07 -3.42 -8.40
C PRO A 267 -17.90 -3.59 -9.37
N LEU A 268 -17.14 -2.51 -9.60
CA LEU A 268 -15.86 -2.56 -10.26
C LEU A 268 -14.89 -3.34 -9.37
N THR A 269 -14.25 -4.37 -9.92
CA THR A 269 -13.36 -5.24 -9.15
C THR A 269 -12.09 -5.55 -9.92
N ILE A 270 -10.97 -5.60 -9.20
CA ILE A 270 -9.68 -6.12 -9.66
C ILE A 270 -9.37 -7.39 -8.86
N GLY A 271 -9.00 -8.47 -9.54
CA GLY A 271 -8.84 -9.80 -8.95
C GLY A 271 -10.08 -10.69 -9.15
N TRP A 272 -10.16 -11.77 -8.39
CA TRP A 272 -11.19 -12.81 -8.55
C TRP A 272 -12.56 -12.38 -8.00
N GLN A 273 -13.64 -12.71 -8.71
CA GLN A 273 -15.04 -12.59 -8.24
C GLN A 273 -15.74 -13.97 -8.21
N ALA A 274 -17.05 -14.06 -8.40
CA ALA A 274 -17.83 -15.27 -8.17
C ALA A 274 -17.71 -16.33 -9.29
N ASP A 275 -16.58 -16.40 -9.99
CA ASP A 275 -16.31 -17.34 -11.08
C ASP A 275 -16.07 -18.76 -10.52
N ARG A 276 -17.16 -19.46 -10.17
CA ARG A 276 -17.09 -20.84 -9.68
C ARG A 276 -16.42 -21.74 -10.72
N GLY A 277 -15.22 -22.23 -10.40
CA GLY A 277 -14.46 -23.18 -11.22
C GLY A 277 -13.36 -22.58 -12.10
N MET A 278 -13.19 -21.25 -12.11
CA MET A 278 -12.04 -20.60 -12.75
C MET A 278 -10.99 -20.25 -11.69
N PRO A 279 -9.68 -20.33 -12.02
CA PRO A 279 -8.63 -19.88 -11.12
C PRO A 279 -8.68 -18.35 -10.94
N ALA A 280 -7.74 -17.80 -10.17
CA ALA A 280 -7.52 -16.36 -10.09
C ALA A 280 -6.27 -15.96 -10.86
N ALA A 281 -6.27 -14.75 -11.42
CA ALA A 281 -5.05 -14.14 -11.91
C ALA A 281 -4.13 -13.81 -10.72
N THR A 282 -2.82 -13.95 -10.90
CA THR A 282 -1.83 -13.48 -9.93
C THR A 282 -1.13 -12.27 -10.52
N LEU A 283 -1.42 -11.09 -10.01
CA LEU A 283 -0.89 -9.83 -10.54
C LEU A 283 -0.81 -8.71 -9.49
N TYR A 284 0.01 -7.72 -9.80
CA TYR A 284 0.01 -6.41 -9.18
C TYR A 284 -0.67 -5.42 -10.12
N PRO A 285 -1.72 -4.72 -9.68
CA PRO A 285 -2.25 -3.59 -10.41
C PRO A 285 -1.49 -2.32 -10.03
N ALA A 286 -1.36 -1.40 -10.99
CA ALA A 286 -0.87 -0.05 -10.77
C ALA A 286 -1.53 0.91 -11.77
N ASP A 287 -1.51 2.20 -11.46
CA ASP A 287 -1.82 3.26 -12.40
C ASP A 287 -3.15 3.03 -13.17
N ILE A 288 -4.20 2.73 -12.41
CA ILE A 288 -5.52 2.39 -12.92
C ILE A 288 -6.22 3.70 -13.30
N MET A 289 -6.61 3.85 -14.55
CA MET A 289 -7.30 5.03 -15.07
C MET A 289 -8.56 4.65 -15.83
N ILE A 290 -9.67 5.33 -15.56
CA ILE A 290 -10.89 5.21 -16.36
C ILE A 290 -11.36 6.59 -16.80
N PHE A 291 -11.55 6.76 -18.10
CA PHE A 291 -12.03 7.98 -18.73
C PHE A 291 -13.44 7.81 -19.28
N ASN A 292 -14.31 8.80 -19.12
CA ASN A 292 -15.67 8.80 -19.68
C ASN A 292 -15.72 9.19 -21.18
N THR A 293 -14.64 8.95 -21.91
CA THR A 293 -14.50 9.24 -23.34
C THR A 293 -13.56 8.21 -23.99
N ALA A 294 -13.65 8.06 -25.31
CA ALA A 294 -12.68 7.28 -26.06
C ALA A 294 -11.37 8.06 -26.19
N LEU A 295 -10.25 7.45 -25.80
CA LEU A 295 -8.92 7.96 -26.14
C LEU A 295 -8.53 7.52 -27.55
N THR A 296 -7.82 8.40 -28.25
CA THR A 296 -7.23 8.13 -29.56
C THR A 296 -5.94 7.31 -29.44
N ASP A 297 -5.49 6.72 -30.55
CA ASP A 297 -4.23 5.97 -30.60
C ASP A 297 -3.04 6.84 -30.12
N ALA A 298 -2.99 8.11 -30.54
CA ALA A 298 -1.93 9.05 -30.15
C ALA A 298 -2.00 9.40 -28.65
N GLU A 299 -3.20 9.69 -28.11
CA GLU A 299 -3.35 9.99 -26.68
C GLU A 299 -2.90 8.81 -25.81
N ILE A 300 -3.22 7.57 -26.19
CA ILE A 300 -2.80 6.37 -25.45
C ILE A 300 -1.28 6.17 -25.54
N GLN A 301 -0.68 6.39 -26.71
CA GLN A 301 0.75 6.23 -26.91
C GLN A 301 1.55 7.31 -26.15
N ASP A 302 1.19 8.57 -26.34
CA ASP A 302 1.93 9.72 -25.82
C ASP A 302 1.78 9.85 -24.30
N ALA A 303 0.61 9.47 -23.77
CA ALA A 303 0.34 9.56 -22.34
C ALA A 303 0.74 8.34 -21.52
N ARG A 304 1.29 7.28 -22.16
CA ARG A 304 1.57 6.01 -21.50
C ARG A 304 2.38 6.21 -20.22
N CYS A 305 3.50 6.94 -20.26
CA CYS A 305 4.39 7.17 -19.12
C CYS A 305 4.26 8.57 -18.50
N LEU A 306 3.10 9.24 -18.64
CA LEU A 306 2.90 10.55 -18.00
C LEU A 306 2.96 10.39 -16.47
N LYS A 307 3.77 11.21 -15.81
CA LYS A 307 3.93 11.20 -14.34
C LYS A 307 2.85 12.01 -13.62
N GLU A 308 2.51 13.15 -14.20
CA GLU A 308 1.51 14.05 -13.66
C GLU A 308 0.19 13.84 -14.40
N VAL A 309 -0.75 13.12 -13.79
CA VAL A 309 -2.06 12.82 -14.39
C VAL A 309 -2.83 14.07 -14.81
N SER A 310 -2.65 15.19 -14.10
CA SER A 310 -3.26 16.48 -14.44
C SER A 310 -2.83 17.01 -15.82
N ALA A 311 -1.65 16.61 -16.31
CA ALA A 311 -1.15 16.97 -17.63
C ALA A 311 -1.69 16.09 -18.77
N HIS A 312 -2.48 15.06 -18.47
CA HIS A 312 -3.15 14.25 -19.49
C HIS A 312 -4.13 15.14 -20.29
N PRO A 313 -4.14 15.13 -21.64
CA PRO A 313 -5.03 15.99 -22.44
C PRO A 313 -6.52 15.82 -22.15
N LYS A 314 -6.88 14.63 -21.65
CA LYS A 314 -8.24 14.24 -21.22
C LYS A 314 -8.42 14.15 -19.70
N SER A 315 -7.63 14.88 -18.91
CA SER A 315 -7.72 14.85 -17.44
C SER A 315 -9.11 15.23 -16.91
N ASN A 316 -9.82 16.15 -17.58
CA ASN A 316 -11.21 16.49 -17.26
C ASN A 316 -12.21 15.34 -17.50
N ASN A 317 -11.84 14.35 -18.31
CA ASN A 317 -12.65 13.16 -18.58
C ASN A 317 -12.27 11.98 -17.67
N LEU A 318 -11.25 12.13 -16.82
CA LEU A 318 -10.80 11.08 -15.90
C LEU A 318 -11.78 10.94 -14.73
N ILE A 319 -12.53 9.85 -14.73
CA ILE A 319 -13.59 9.56 -13.75
C ILE A 319 -13.16 8.55 -12.67
N GLY A 320 -11.94 8.02 -12.76
CA GLY A 320 -11.32 7.20 -11.74
C GLY A 320 -9.81 7.12 -11.97
N TYR A 321 -9.03 7.33 -10.91
CA TYR A 321 -7.58 7.22 -10.95
C TYR A 321 -7.06 6.64 -9.64
N TRP A 322 -6.49 5.44 -9.71
CA TRP A 322 -5.91 4.76 -8.56
C TRP A 322 -4.46 4.39 -8.87
N PRO A 323 -3.47 5.08 -8.30
CA PRO A 323 -2.05 4.74 -8.49
C PRO A 323 -1.70 3.31 -8.07
N GLY A 324 -2.42 2.75 -7.08
CA GLY A 324 -2.22 1.40 -6.57
C GLY A 324 -0.96 1.24 -5.70
N ASN A 325 -0.42 2.35 -5.19
CA ASN A 325 0.85 2.39 -4.47
C ASN A 325 0.77 3.03 -3.07
N ASP A 326 -0.41 3.01 -2.42
CA ASP A 326 -0.61 3.69 -1.13
C ASP A 326 0.38 3.21 -0.06
N GLY A 327 0.71 1.91 -0.03
CA GLY A 327 1.78 1.35 0.80
C GLY A 327 1.41 1.14 2.26
N PHE A 328 0.18 1.47 2.65
CA PHE A 328 -0.41 1.25 3.97
C PHE A 328 -1.95 1.26 3.87
N GLY A 329 -2.61 0.86 4.96
CA GLY A 329 -4.07 0.80 5.01
C GLY A 329 -4.67 -0.32 4.15
N SER A 330 -5.98 -0.26 3.94
CA SER A 330 -6.78 -1.29 3.26
C SER A 330 -7.47 -0.78 2.00
N SER A 331 -6.85 0.18 1.31
CA SER A 331 -7.43 0.71 0.07
C SER A 331 -6.39 1.13 -0.97
N PHE A 332 -6.80 1.09 -2.24
CA PHE A 332 -6.22 1.94 -3.26
C PHE A 332 -7.03 3.22 -3.33
N ARG A 333 -6.41 4.36 -3.01
CA ARG A 333 -7.15 5.64 -2.98
C ARG A 333 -7.39 6.19 -4.38
N ASN A 334 -8.58 6.74 -4.57
CA ASN A 334 -8.94 7.44 -5.80
C ASN A 334 -8.43 8.88 -5.74
N LEU A 335 -7.60 9.26 -6.71
CA LEU A 335 -7.05 10.59 -6.85
C LEU A 335 -7.65 11.35 -8.04
N ALA A 336 -8.69 10.82 -8.70
CA ALA A 336 -9.40 11.56 -9.73
C ALA A 336 -10.12 12.78 -9.13
N GLN A 337 -10.08 13.90 -9.85
CA GLN A 337 -10.61 15.17 -9.36
C GLN A 337 -12.12 15.07 -9.04
N GLY A 338 -12.49 15.46 -7.83
CA GLY A 338 -13.88 15.48 -7.37
C GLY A 338 -14.47 14.11 -7.06
N GLN A 339 -13.66 13.04 -7.00
CA GLN A 339 -14.11 11.67 -6.75
C GLN A 339 -13.66 11.14 -5.40
N GLN A 340 -14.46 10.24 -4.81
CA GLN A 340 -14.20 9.71 -3.46
C GLN A 340 -14.22 8.18 -3.35
N ALA A 341 -14.82 7.46 -4.30
CA ALA A 341 -14.88 6.00 -4.26
C ALA A 341 -13.50 5.38 -4.47
N SER A 342 -12.96 4.77 -3.43
CA SER A 342 -11.66 4.09 -3.41
C SER A 342 -11.86 2.58 -3.50
N PHE A 343 -10.89 1.84 -4.04
CA PHE A 343 -10.96 0.38 -3.96
C PHE A 343 -10.65 -0.06 -2.53
N HIS A 344 -11.51 -0.87 -1.94
CA HIS A 344 -11.23 -1.61 -0.72
C HIS A 344 -10.48 -2.89 -1.04
N LEU A 345 -9.40 -3.13 -0.30
CA LEU A 345 -8.61 -4.35 -0.38
C LEU A 345 -9.20 -5.40 0.55
N GLU A 346 -9.54 -6.56 -0.02
CA GLU A 346 -10.11 -7.68 0.72
C GLU A 346 -9.10 -8.81 0.89
N GLY A 347 -9.28 -9.59 1.96
CA GLY A 347 -8.49 -10.79 2.27
C GLY A 347 -7.19 -10.51 3.00
N GLY A 348 -6.35 -11.55 3.12
CA GLY A 348 -5.06 -11.51 3.83
C GLY A 348 -3.95 -10.81 3.05
N PHE A 349 -4.22 -9.62 2.51
CA PHE A 349 -3.27 -8.90 1.67
C PHE A 349 -2.08 -8.35 2.45
N GLN A 350 -0.98 -8.09 1.74
CA GLN A 350 0.23 -7.46 2.28
C GLN A 350 0.77 -6.45 1.27
N TRP A 351 1.19 -5.29 1.77
CA TRP A 351 1.92 -4.31 0.97
C TRP A 351 3.36 -4.78 0.77
N GLN A 352 3.73 -5.05 -0.47
CA GLN A 352 5.04 -5.53 -0.86
C GLN A 352 5.83 -4.44 -1.57
N SER A 353 7.10 -4.33 -1.21
CA SER A 353 8.05 -3.47 -1.91
C SER A 353 8.53 -4.18 -3.17
N LEU A 354 8.18 -3.66 -4.34
CA LEU A 354 8.68 -4.14 -5.62
C LEU A 354 9.89 -3.30 -6.07
N PRO A 355 10.97 -3.93 -6.57
CA PRO A 355 12.20 -3.24 -6.95
C PRO A 355 12.04 -2.42 -8.24
N ASP A 356 11.07 -2.78 -9.08
CA ASP A 356 10.80 -2.14 -10.36
C ASP A 356 9.50 -1.33 -10.32
N LEU A 357 9.57 -0.10 -10.84
CA LEU A 357 8.51 0.91 -10.78
C LEU A 357 7.84 1.08 -12.17
N PRO A 358 6.50 1.20 -12.24
CA PRO A 358 5.83 1.62 -13.48
C PRO A 358 6.33 2.99 -13.96
N CYS A 359 6.66 3.15 -15.25
CA CYS A 359 7.21 4.41 -15.79
C CYS A 359 6.34 5.68 -15.58
N SER A 360 5.03 5.56 -15.35
CA SER A 360 4.13 6.68 -15.02
C SER A 360 4.13 7.06 -13.54
N LEU A 361 4.70 6.24 -12.67
CA LEU A 361 4.77 6.55 -11.26
C LEU A 361 6.12 7.17 -10.94
N THR A 362 6.12 8.11 -10.00
CA THR A 362 7.34 8.59 -9.36
C THR A 362 7.69 7.65 -8.22
N PRO A 363 8.98 7.34 -8.01
CA PRO A 363 9.39 6.56 -6.85
C PRO A 363 8.92 7.27 -5.58
N GLN A 364 8.36 6.54 -4.62
CA GLN A 364 8.15 7.12 -3.30
C GLN A 364 9.52 7.62 -2.79
N GLY A 365 9.59 8.89 -2.40
CA GLY A 365 10.83 9.48 -1.87
C GLY A 365 11.98 9.70 -2.87
N GLY A 366 11.73 9.66 -4.18
CA GLY A 366 12.74 9.84 -5.23
C GLY A 366 13.25 11.29 -5.40
N ASN A 367 13.61 11.97 -4.33
CA ASN A 367 14.47 13.15 -4.41
C ASN A 367 15.93 12.68 -4.40
N SER A 368 16.69 13.06 -5.43
CA SER A 368 18.14 12.81 -5.47
C SER A 368 18.78 13.37 -4.19
N GLY A 369 19.43 12.52 -3.39
CA GLY A 369 20.04 12.90 -2.12
C GLY A 369 19.27 12.54 -0.84
N VAL A 370 18.06 11.94 -0.93
CA VAL A 370 17.30 11.49 0.26
C VAL A 370 17.59 10.01 0.56
N LYS A 371 18.03 9.71 1.80
CA LYS A 371 18.36 8.34 2.24
C LYS A 371 17.08 7.55 2.54
N SER A 372 17.10 6.24 2.24
CA SER A 372 15.97 5.35 2.54
C SER A 372 16.20 4.48 3.75
N LEU A 373 15.18 4.37 4.59
CA LEU A 373 15.22 3.47 5.73
C LEU A 373 13.82 3.00 6.11
N LEU A 374 13.68 1.69 6.32
CA LEU A 374 12.55 1.10 7.04
C LEU A 374 13.04 0.62 8.40
N VAL A 375 12.66 1.34 9.46
CA VAL A 375 12.94 0.94 10.84
C VAL A 375 11.97 -0.15 11.25
N LYS A 376 12.49 -1.26 11.78
CA LYS A 376 11.70 -2.40 12.29
C LYS A 376 11.87 -2.52 13.80
N GLY A 377 10.87 -3.08 14.48
CA GLY A 377 10.97 -3.36 15.92
C GLY A 377 12.16 -4.27 16.28
N VAL A 378 12.51 -5.21 15.40
CA VAL A 378 13.68 -6.09 15.56
C VAL A 378 15.02 -5.35 15.55
N ASP A 379 15.07 -4.13 15.00
CA ASP A 379 16.30 -3.33 14.91
C ASP A 379 16.72 -2.75 16.28
N VAL A 380 15.81 -2.65 17.25
CA VAL A 380 16.05 -2.01 18.55
C VAL A 380 17.21 -2.69 19.31
N VAL A 381 17.24 -4.03 19.31
CA VAL A 381 18.28 -4.80 20.01
C VAL A 381 19.63 -4.63 19.32
N ALA A 382 19.66 -4.81 17.99
CA ALA A 382 20.89 -4.64 17.21
C ALA A 382 21.46 -3.21 17.35
N THR A 383 20.59 -2.21 17.28
CA THR A 383 20.94 -0.79 17.41
C THR A 383 21.45 -0.46 18.82
N SER A 384 20.84 -1.03 19.86
CA SER A 384 21.26 -0.84 21.25
C SER A 384 22.65 -1.44 21.51
N LEU A 385 22.92 -2.65 21.01
CA LEU A 385 24.24 -3.29 21.10
C LEU A 385 25.30 -2.47 20.37
N TYR A 386 24.98 -1.99 19.16
CA TYR A 386 25.86 -1.12 18.39
C TYR A 386 26.20 0.16 19.18
N TRP A 387 25.20 0.85 19.75
CA TRP A 387 25.43 2.08 20.53
C TRP A 387 26.33 1.85 21.74
N LEU A 388 26.10 0.73 22.45
CA LEU A 388 26.90 0.33 23.62
C LEU A 388 28.28 -0.21 23.25
N ARG A 389 28.62 -0.28 21.95
CA ARG A 389 29.85 -0.88 21.43
C ARG A 389 30.04 -2.34 21.88
N ILE A 390 28.93 -3.05 22.03
CA ILE A 390 28.91 -4.47 22.39
C ILE A 390 28.81 -5.28 21.10
N PRO A 391 29.82 -6.12 20.77
CA PRO A 391 29.75 -6.95 19.58
C PRO A 391 28.62 -7.98 19.74
N ALA A 392 27.71 -8.02 18.76
CA ALA A 392 26.68 -9.04 18.71
C ALA A 392 27.31 -10.41 18.41
N ASN A 393 26.98 -11.42 19.21
CA ASN A 393 27.42 -12.79 18.93
C ASN A 393 26.64 -13.34 17.72
N SER A 394 27.34 -13.84 16.71
CA SER A 394 26.73 -14.40 15.50
C SER A 394 25.80 -15.58 15.78
N ASN A 395 25.97 -16.28 16.91
CA ASN A 395 25.11 -17.39 17.32
C ASN A 395 23.76 -16.97 17.92
N TRP A 396 23.54 -15.67 18.19
CA TRP A 396 22.27 -15.18 18.74
C TRP A 396 21.15 -15.09 17.70
N GLY A 397 21.48 -15.15 16.40
CA GLY A 397 20.46 -15.10 15.35
C GLY A 397 19.67 -13.79 15.32
N LEU A 398 20.31 -12.66 15.66
CA LEU A 398 19.64 -11.35 15.60
C LEU A 398 19.30 -11.00 14.15
N GLU A 399 18.03 -10.70 13.90
CA GLU A 399 17.52 -10.33 12.56
C GLU A 399 17.58 -8.82 12.29
N GLY A 400 17.78 -8.01 13.34
CA GLY A 400 17.75 -6.55 13.26
C GLY A 400 18.98 -5.94 12.60
N ALA A 401 18.80 -4.81 11.92
CA ALA A 401 19.85 -4.03 11.28
C ALA A 401 20.41 -2.92 12.19
N THR A 402 21.70 -2.61 12.05
CA THR A 402 22.39 -1.50 12.74
C THR A 402 22.36 -0.20 11.91
N TRP A 403 21.17 0.23 11.50
CA TRP A 403 21.01 1.30 10.51
C TRP A 403 21.64 2.64 10.91
N ILE A 404 21.75 2.93 12.22
CA ILE A 404 22.36 4.18 12.71
C ILE A 404 23.86 4.29 12.37
N GLN A 405 24.53 3.18 12.06
CA GLN A 405 25.94 3.17 11.66
C GLN A 405 26.21 4.05 10.42
N GLU A 406 25.23 4.18 9.53
CA GLU A 406 25.31 5.04 8.35
C GLU A 406 25.35 6.56 8.68
N TYR A 407 25.18 6.91 9.96
CA TYR A 407 25.15 8.26 10.49
C TYR A 407 26.17 8.45 11.62
N GLU A 408 27.10 7.50 11.81
CA GLU A 408 28.07 7.48 12.92
C GLU A 408 28.88 8.79 13.03
N ILE A 409 29.20 9.41 11.90
CA ILE A 409 29.91 10.70 11.83
C ILE A 409 29.17 11.87 12.49
N GLU A 410 27.87 11.72 12.75
CA GLU A 410 27.05 12.77 13.38
C GLU A 410 27.16 12.73 14.90
N PHE A 411 27.30 11.54 15.48
CA PHE A 411 27.17 11.34 16.92
C PHE A 411 28.39 10.71 17.60
N VAL A 412 29.36 10.19 16.85
CA VAL A 412 30.65 9.77 17.41
C VAL A 412 31.63 10.94 17.35
N LYS A 413 32.09 11.38 18.52
CA LYS A 413 33.17 12.37 18.64
C LYS A 413 34.49 11.73 18.18
N ILE A 414 35.07 12.25 17.10
CA ILE A 414 36.39 11.85 16.54
C ILE A 414 37.52 12.41 17.40
#